data_AF-A0A7C7N4F9-F1
#
_entry.id   AF-A0A7C7N4F9-F1
#
_cell.length_a   1.000
_cell.length_b   1.000
_cell.length_c   1.000
_cell.angle_alpha   90.00
_cell.angle_beta   90.00
_cell.angle_gamma   90.00
#
_symmetry.space_group_name_H-M   'P 1'
#
loop_
_entity.id
_entity.type
_entity.pdbx_description
1 polymer ?
#
loop_
_entity_poly.entity_id
_entity_poly.type
_entity_poly.pdbx_seq_one_letter_code
_entity_poly.pdbx_strand_id
1 'polypeptide(L)'
;MALWLSDDMVLDADDLFLTETEINGDTLPPGETVSVKLKRKDLQSVEGQFAIITIDDEAAIDESSEGNNTLVQKIGRRGCAKDTFRLEQEPNDSPSEAQKSGNIRPGHCVTINGDVSINTENDTDFDAYRLKVQWTQTLDIILTHPSGADFDLGIFDVSADEFVTLCELDTSPETCSQRVVPQSLDAGSSFDIVVLPFSGAGPYTLSITSRQ
;
A
#
# COMPACT_ATOMS: atom_id res chain seq x y z
N MET A 1 14.76 -13.14 -0.98
CA MET A 1 14.14 -11.94 -1.58
C MET A 1 15.20 -10.89 -1.83
N ALA A 2 15.31 -10.38 -3.05
CA ALA A 2 16.30 -9.39 -3.47
C ALA A 2 15.62 -8.07 -3.85
N LEU A 3 16.33 -6.95 -3.68
CA LEU A 3 15.94 -5.62 -4.12
C LEU A 3 16.97 -5.09 -5.12
N TRP A 4 16.47 -4.65 -6.25
CA TRP A 4 17.20 -4.07 -7.36
C TRP A 4 16.71 -2.66 -7.64
N LEU A 5 17.58 -1.86 -8.23
CA LEU A 5 17.25 -0.57 -8.82
C LEU A 5 17.40 -0.68 -10.34
N SER A 6 16.36 -0.31 -11.06
CA SER A 6 16.30 -0.34 -12.51
C SER A 6 15.95 1.02 -13.11
N ASP A 7 16.37 1.27 -14.34
CA ASP A 7 15.89 2.40 -15.14
C ASP A 7 14.56 2.10 -15.86
N ASP A 8 14.12 0.84 -15.86
CA ASP A 8 12.83 0.43 -16.42
C ASP A 8 12.10 -0.58 -15.53
N MET A 9 11.06 -1.23 -16.08
CA MET A 9 10.16 -2.11 -15.33
C MET A 9 10.56 -3.59 -15.41
N VAL A 10 11.68 -3.92 -16.06
CA VAL A 10 12.09 -5.30 -16.36
C VAL A 10 13.37 -5.58 -15.60
N LEU A 11 13.42 -6.71 -14.90
CA LEU A 11 14.68 -7.15 -14.30
C LEU A 11 15.63 -7.62 -15.40
N ASP A 12 16.78 -6.99 -15.54
CA ASP A 12 17.81 -7.37 -16.49
C ASP A 12 19.24 -7.24 -15.94
N ALA A 13 20.24 -7.45 -16.80
CA ALA A 13 21.64 -7.48 -16.41
C ALA A 13 22.24 -6.10 -16.09
N ASP A 14 21.57 -5.00 -16.49
CA ASP A 14 22.02 -3.63 -16.26
C ASP A 14 21.52 -3.08 -14.91
N ASP A 15 20.65 -3.82 -14.21
CA ASP A 15 20.10 -3.42 -12.92
C ASP A 15 21.12 -3.44 -11.78
N LEU A 16 20.98 -2.46 -10.88
CA LEU A 16 21.83 -2.35 -9.69
C LEU A 16 21.22 -3.14 -8.54
N PHE A 17 21.88 -4.24 -8.16
CA PHE A 17 21.60 -4.93 -6.90
C PHE A 17 21.82 -3.99 -5.70
N LEU A 18 20.82 -3.91 -4.81
CA LEU A 18 20.92 -3.09 -3.61
C LEU A 18 21.12 -3.92 -2.35
N THR A 19 20.27 -4.93 -2.15
CA THR A 19 20.28 -5.76 -0.94
C THR A 19 19.45 -7.02 -1.16
N GLU A 20 19.71 -8.03 -0.37
CA GLU A 20 18.85 -9.19 -0.24
C GLU A 20 18.51 -9.45 1.22
N THR A 21 17.47 -10.24 1.44
CA THR A 21 17.09 -10.79 2.73
C THR A 21 16.61 -12.20 2.49
N GLU A 22 17.25 -13.14 3.17
CA GLU A 22 16.80 -14.53 3.22
C GLU A 22 15.61 -14.64 4.17
N ILE A 23 14.59 -15.37 3.72
CA ILE A 23 13.46 -15.76 4.54
C ILE A 23 13.63 -17.26 4.77
N ASN A 24 13.83 -17.65 6.03
CA ASN A 24 13.95 -19.07 6.35
C ASN A 24 12.55 -19.71 6.42
N GLY A 25 12.17 -20.42 5.35
CA GLY A 25 10.89 -21.11 5.23
C GLY A 25 10.63 -22.15 6.33
N ASP A 26 11.68 -22.78 6.88
CA ASP A 26 11.54 -23.75 7.98
C ASP A 26 11.06 -23.09 9.29
N THR A 27 11.20 -21.78 9.38
CA THR A 27 10.79 -20.99 10.57
C THR A 27 9.46 -20.29 10.40
N LEU A 28 8.82 -20.41 9.24
CA LEU A 28 7.51 -19.85 8.93
C LEU A 28 6.44 -20.94 9.05
N PRO A 29 5.59 -20.90 10.09
CA PRO A 29 4.49 -21.85 10.19
C PRO A 29 3.54 -21.74 8.99
N PRO A 30 2.86 -22.83 8.59
CA PRO A 30 1.86 -22.78 7.54
C PRO A 30 0.78 -21.73 7.80
N GLY A 31 0.54 -20.85 6.83
CA GLY A 31 -0.45 -19.77 6.92
C GLY A 31 0.05 -18.50 7.61
N GLU A 32 1.30 -18.46 8.09
CA GLU A 32 1.90 -17.25 8.66
C GLU A 32 2.55 -16.40 7.57
N THR A 33 2.56 -15.08 7.79
CA THR A 33 3.17 -14.10 6.89
C THR A 33 4.38 -13.45 7.55
N VAL A 34 5.41 -13.13 6.76
CA VAL A 34 6.56 -12.34 7.23
C VAL A 34 6.61 -10.98 6.56
N SER A 35 6.74 -9.93 7.36
CA SER A 35 7.01 -8.59 6.86
C SER A 35 8.51 -8.36 6.69
N VAL A 36 8.99 -8.27 5.45
CA VAL A 36 10.36 -7.87 5.17
C VAL A 36 10.44 -6.37 4.88
N LYS A 37 11.41 -5.68 5.50
CA LYS A 37 11.60 -4.24 5.34
C LYS A 37 12.88 -3.95 4.58
N LEU A 38 12.72 -3.61 3.31
CA LEU A 38 13.80 -3.12 2.46
C LEU A 38 13.84 -1.59 2.53
N LYS A 39 15.04 -1.01 2.67
CA LYS A 39 15.21 0.44 2.82
C LYS A 39 16.35 0.94 1.95
N ARG A 40 16.08 2.02 1.23
CA ARG A 40 17.08 2.82 0.54
C ARG A 40 17.07 4.26 1.07
N LYS A 41 18.27 4.83 1.24
CA LYS A 41 18.43 6.26 1.53
C LYS A 41 18.51 7.06 0.23
N ASP A 42 18.27 8.37 0.33
CA ASP A 42 18.45 9.30 -0.78
C ASP A 42 17.58 8.99 -2.01
N LEU A 43 16.31 8.59 -1.77
CA LEU A 43 15.33 8.29 -2.84
C LEU A 43 15.18 9.42 -3.88
N GLN A 44 15.42 10.67 -3.49
CA GLN A 44 15.39 11.81 -4.40
C GLN A 44 16.46 11.73 -5.51
N SER A 45 17.60 11.10 -5.24
CA SER A 45 18.67 10.94 -6.24
C SER A 45 18.32 9.93 -7.34
N VAL A 46 17.27 9.15 -7.13
CA VAL A 46 16.80 8.06 -7.98
C VAL A 46 15.32 8.17 -8.31
N GLU A 47 14.78 9.39 -8.22
CA GLU A 47 13.40 9.66 -8.63
C GLU A 47 13.21 9.32 -10.12
N GLY A 48 12.15 8.59 -10.43
CA GLY A 48 11.82 8.15 -11.78
C GLY A 48 12.32 6.75 -12.14
N GLN A 49 13.31 6.22 -11.42
CA GLN A 49 13.76 4.82 -11.52
C GLN A 49 12.76 3.85 -10.89
N PHE A 50 13.02 2.56 -10.95
CA PHE A 50 12.16 1.51 -10.42
C PHE A 50 12.89 0.67 -9.37
N ALA A 51 12.19 0.34 -8.29
CA ALA A 51 12.57 -0.69 -7.35
C ALA A 51 11.96 -2.01 -7.82
N ILE A 52 12.80 -2.98 -8.13
CA ILE A 52 12.37 -4.33 -8.49
C ILE A 52 12.69 -5.25 -7.33
N ILE A 53 11.67 -5.93 -6.80
CA ILE A 53 11.79 -6.86 -5.69
C ILE A 53 11.47 -8.24 -6.23
N THR A 54 12.42 -9.17 -6.11
CA THR A 54 12.20 -10.56 -6.51
C THR A 54 12.20 -11.47 -5.30
N ILE A 55 11.28 -12.44 -5.32
CA ILE A 55 11.32 -13.61 -4.47
C ILE A 55 11.89 -14.73 -5.34
N ASP A 56 12.97 -15.34 -4.89
CA ASP A 56 13.57 -16.50 -5.53
C ASP A 56 13.76 -17.52 -4.42
N ASP A 57 13.26 -18.72 -4.66
CA ASP A 57 13.34 -19.87 -3.77
C ASP A 57 14.33 -20.93 -4.30
N GLU A 58 15.09 -20.61 -5.35
CA GLU A 58 16.00 -21.53 -6.04
C GLU A 58 15.31 -22.81 -6.54
N ALA A 59 14.02 -22.72 -6.91
CA ALA A 59 13.16 -23.85 -7.27
C ALA A 59 12.99 -24.89 -6.14
N ALA A 60 13.14 -24.45 -4.88
CA ALA A 60 12.89 -25.30 -3.71
C ALA A 60 11.39 -25.64 -3.56
N ILE A 61 10.50 -24.81 -4.10
CA ILE A 61 9.05 -24.97 -4.10
C ILE A 61 8.59 -25.07 -5.56
N ASP A 62 7.83 -26.12 -5.87
CA ASP A 62 7.18 -26.27 -7.17
C ASP A 62 5.95 -25.34 -7.20
N GLU A 63 6.11 -24.19 -7.85
CA GLU A 63 5.05 -23.20 -8.01
C GLU A 63 4.52 -23.16 -9.45
N SER A 64 3.22 -22.92 -9.60
CA SER A 64 2.56 -22.94 -10.91
C SER A 64 2.76 -21.67 -11.74
N SER A 65 3.39 -20.63 -11.17
CA SER A 65 3.49 -19.31 -11.80
C SER A 65 4.67 -18.48 -11.29
N GLU A 66 5.91 -18.83 -11.64
CA GLU A 66 7.13 -18.07 -11.27
C GLU A 66 7.08 -16.57 -11.64
N GLY A 67 6.25 -16.18 -12.62
CA GLY A 67 6.13 -14.79 -13.06
C GLY A 67 5.49 -13.82 -12.05
N ASN A 68 4.87 -14.31 -10.97
CA ASN A 68 4.26 -13.46 -9.95
C ASN A 68 5.23 -13.13 -8.78
N ASN A 69 6.46 -13.64 -8.83
CA ASN A 69 7.47 -13.44 -7.78
C ASN A 69 8.27 -12.14 -7.93
N THR A 70 7.88 -11.29 -8.89
CA THR A 70 8.51 -9.99 -9.12
C THR A 70 7.53 -8.86 -8.86
N LEU A 71 7.90 -7.96 -7.95
CA LEU A 71 7.19 -6.72 -7.68
C LEU A 71 8.00 -5.55 -8.23
N VAL A 72 7.36 -4.69 -9.01
CA VAL A 72 8.00 -3.51 -9.61
C VAL A 72 7.31 -2.25 -9.10
N GLN A 73 8.07 -1.33 -8.51
CA GLN A 73 7.55 -0.07 -7.99
C GLN A 73 8.38 1.10 -8.47
N LYS A 74 7.75 2.05 -9.17
CA LYS A 74 8.41 3.31 -9.53
C LYS A 74 8.77 4.12 -8.28
N ILE A 75 10.03 4.56 -8.20
CA ILE A 75 10.58 5.31 -7.07
C ILE A 75 10.35 6.79 -7.28
N GLY A 76 9.88 7.43 -6.21
CA GLY A 76 9.77 8.87 -6.15
C GLY A 76 8.52 9.35 -6.87
N ARG A 77 7.71 10.08 -6.11
CA ARG A 77 6.65 10.91 -6.66
C ARG A 77 6.98 12.35 -6.29
N ARG A 78 6.72 13.25 -7.23
CA ARG A 78 7.01 14.67 -7.06
C ARG A 78 6.39 15.19 -5.76
N GLY A 79 7.22 15.66 -4.83
CA GLY A 79 6.78 16.21 -3.55
C GLY A 79 6.86 15.27 -2.35
N CYS A 80 7.28 14.01 -2.53
CA CYS A 80 7.47 13.06 -1.42
C CYS A 80 8.90 13.12 -0.86
N ALA A 81 9.04 13.56 0.39
CA ALA A 81 10.29 13.47 1.15
C ALA A 81 10.56 12.04 1.65
N LYS A 82 9.51 11.24 1.82
CA LYS A 82 9.58 9.82 2.14
C LYS A 82 8.50 9.08 1.38
N ASP A 83 8.86 8.00 0.71
CA ASP A 83 7.93 7.12 0.02
C ASP A 83 7.92 5.75 0.69
N THR A 84 6.74 5.18 0.86
CA THR A 84 6.54 3.88 1.51
C THR A 84 5.63 3.05 0.64
N PHE A 85 6.13 1.88 0.23
CA PHE A 85 5.33 0.89 -0.47
C PHE A 85 4.86 -0.21 0.49
N ARG A 86 3.64 -0.70 0.27
CA ARG A 86 3.00 -1.79 1.00
C ARG A 86 2.25 -2.68 0.02
N LEU A 87 2.22 -3.97 0.34
CA LEU A 87 1.19 -4.87 -0.13
C LEU A 87 0.12 -4.93 0.96
N GLU A 88 -1.12 -5.15 0.56
CA GLU A 88 -2.20 -5.50 1.46
C GLU A 88 -1.84 -6.72 2.31
N GLN A 89 -2.55 -6.89 3.42
CA GLN A 89 -2.38 -8.06 4.27
C GLN A 89 -3.70 -8.44 4.93
N GLU A 90 -4.27 -9.56 4.50
CA GLU A 90 -5.47 -10.12 5.09
C GLU A 90 -5.24 -10.83 6.43
N PRO A 91 -6.26 -10.84 7.32
CA PRO A 91 -7.53 -10.12 7.19
C PRO A 91 -7.39 -8.62 7.49
N ASN A 92 -8.07 -7.77 6.72
CA ASN A 92 -8.20 -6.33 6.98
C ASN A 92 -9.64 -5.80 6.79
N ASP A 93 -10.62 -6.71 6.64
CA ASP A 93 -12.05 -6.52 6.33
C ASP A 93 -12.86 -5.63 7.30
N SER A 94 -12.24 -5.20 8.39
CA SER A 94 -12.92 -4.47 9.45
C SER A 94 -12.04 -3.40 10.09
N PRO A 95 -12.62 -2.36 10.71
CA PRO A 95 -11.85 -1.38 11.47
C PRO A 95 -10.99 -1.99 12.59
N SER A 96 -11.38 -3.15 13.14
CA SER A 96 -10.58 -3.86 14.14
C SER A 96 -9.36 -4.57 13.54
N GLU A 97 -9.45 -4.96 12.27
CA GLU A 97 -8.44 -5.74 11.53
C GLU A 97 -7.56 -4.86 10.63
N ALA A 98 -7.93 -3.59 10.46
CA ALA A 98 -7.24 -2.62 9.61
C ALA A 98 -5.69 -2.73 9.64
N GLN A 99 -5.10 -2.92 8.45
CA GLN A 99 -3.67 -3.07 8.28
C GLN A 99 -2.95 -1.78 8.69
N LYS A 100 -1.99 -1.90 9.63
CA LYS A 100 -1.24 -0.75 10.13
C LYS A 100 -0.19 -0.28 9.11
N SER A 101 -0.54 0.76 8.37
CA SER A 101 0.33 1.40 7.37
C SER A 101 1.39 2.34 7.96
N GLY A 102 1.27 2.66 9.25
CA GLY A 102 2.29 3.36 10.04
C GLY A 102 2.07 4.87 10.14
N ASN A 103 3.13 5.61 10.49
CA ASN A 103 3.03 7.06 10.71
C ASN A 103 3.19 7.83 9.40
N ILE A 104 2.26 8.73 9.11
CA ILE A 104 2.30 9.63 7.96
C ILE A 104 2.42 11.09 8.43
N ARG A 105 3.30 11.85 7.77
CA ARG A 105 3.65 13.24 8.09
C ARG A 105 3.56 14.08 6.81
N PRO A 106 3.51 15.42 6.89
CA PRO A 106 3.57 16.25 5.69
C PRO A 106 4.82 15.92 4.87
N GLY A 107 4.65 15.76 3.55
CA GLY A 107 5.68 15.32 2.61
C GLY A 107 5.91 13.80 2.60
N HIS A 108 5.17 12.99 3.37
CA HIS A 108 5.23 11.54 3.25
C HIS A 108 4.21 11.04 2.23
N CYS A 109 4.57 9.96 1.56
CA CYS A 109 3.72 9.25 0.62
C CYS A 109 3.66 7.76 1.00
N VAL A 110 2.50 7.18 0.78
CA VAL A 110 2.22 5.76 0.97
C VAL A 110 1.55 5.24 -0.30
N THR A 111 2.08 4.13 -0.82
CA THR A 111 1.48 3.36 -1.90
C THR A 111 1.13 2.00 -1.35
N ILE A 112 -0.09 1.55 -1.59
CA ILE A 112 -0.56 0.23 -1.22
C ILE A 112 -1.11 -0.43 -2.48
N ASN A 113 -0.65 -1.63 -2.78
CA ASN A 113 -1.29 -2.48 -3.78
C ASN A 113 -2.15 -3.50 -3.03
N GLY A 114 -3.41 -3.59 -3.43
CA GLY A 114 -4.34 -4.57 -2.90
C GLY A 114 -5.20 -5.20 -3.99
N ASP A 115 -6.12 -6.07 -3.60
CA ASP A 115 -7.04 -6.81 -4.43
C ASP A 115 -8.35 -7.03 -3.67
N VAL A 116 -9.44 -6.47 -4.21
CA VAL A 116 -10.76 -6.75 -3.68
C VAL A 116 -11.27 -8.03 -4.33
N SER A 117 -11.47 -9.06 -3.51
CA SER A 117 -12.04 -10.34 -3.91
C SER A 117 -13.55 -10.41 -3.59
N ILE A 118 -14.37 -10.85 -4.56
CA ILE A 118 -15.79 -11.15 -4.29
C ILE A 118 -15.95 -12.67 -4.28
N ASN A 119 -15.89 -13.25 -3.09
CA ASN A 119 -15.88 -14.71 -2.94
C ASN A 119 -17.30 -15.28 -2.80
N THR A 120 -18.25 -14.54 -2.20
CA THR A 120 -19.68 -14.93 -2.08
C THR A 120 -20.61 -13.71 -2.01
N GLU A 121 -21.92 -13.91 -2.21
CA GLU A 121 -22.95 -12.83 -2.17
C GLU A 121 -23.03 -12.06 -0.84
N ASN A 122 -22.36 -12.50 0.23
CA ASN A 122 -22.34 -11.82 1.53
C ASN A 122 -20.92 -11.55 2.06
N ASP A 123 -19.89 -11.82 1.26
CA ASP A 123 -18.50 -11.57 1.61
C ASP A 123 -18.09 -10.27 0.93
N THR A 124 -18.15 -9.18 1.69
CA THR A 124 -17.67 -7.88 1.27
C THR A 124 -16.25 -7.74 1.77
N ASP A 125 -15.30 -7.94 0.87
CA ASP A 125 -13.88 -7.73 1.08
C ASP A 125 -13.62 -6.22 1.13
N PHE A 126 -13.47 -5.72 2.35
CA PHE A 126 -13.36 -4.29 2.65
C PHE A 126 -11.97 -3.97 3.17
N ASP A 127 -11.13 -3.36 2.36
CA ASP A 127 -9.78 -3.12 2.82
C ASP A 127 -9.63 -1.87 3.70
N ALA A 128 -9.35 -2.07 4.98
CA ALA A 128 -9.07 -0.99 5.91
C ALA A 128 -7.56 -0.80 6.16
N TYR A 129 -7.08 0.43 5.94
CA TYR A 129 -5.67 0.81 6.16
C TYR A 129 -5.50 1.88 7.22
N ARG A 130 -4.88 1.52 8.35
CA ARG A 130 -4.69 2.43 9.48
C ARG A 130 -3.42 3.25 9.39
N LEU A 131 -3.58 4.57 9.28
CA LEU A 131 -2.51 5.56 9.33
C LEU A 131 -2.53 6.31 10.67
N LYS A 132 -1.33 6.58 11.20
CA LYS A 132 -1.17 7.44 12.38
C LYS A 132 -0.69 8.82 11.97
N VAL A 133 -1.45 9.84 12.36
CA VAL A 133 -1.25 11.25 12.02
C VAL A 133 -0.92 12.04 13.29
N GLN A 134 0.18 12.79 13.29
CA GLN A 134 0.61 13.59 14.46
C GLN A 134 0.35 15.09 14.31
N TRP A 135 0.19 15.58 13.07
CA TRP A 135 -0.06 16.99 12.79
C TRP A 135 -1.24 17.14 11.85
N THR A 136 -1.88 18.30 11.93
CA THR A 136 -2.88 18.68 10.94
C THR A 136 -2.25 18.74 9.56
N GLN A 137 -2.87 18.06 8.60
CA GLN A 137 -2.37 17.91 7.25
C GLN A 137 -3.52 17.56 6.30
N THR A 138 -3.31 17.73 5.01
CA THR A 138 -4.22 17.24 3.97
C THR A 138 -3.68 15.92 3.43
N LEU A 139 -4.55 14.92 3.31
CA LEU A 139 -4.29 13.68 2.60
C LEU A 139 -4.94 13.78 1.23
N ASP A 140 -4.13 13.74 0.17
CA ASP A 140 -4.62 13.44 -1.17
C ASP A 140 -4.50 11.95 -1.40
N ILE A 141 -5.58 11.36 -1.82
CA ILE A 141 -5.71 9.94 -2.02
C ILE A 141 -6.14 9.73 -3.46
N ILE A 142 -5.44 8.84 -4.15
CA ILE A 142 -5.75 8.41 -5.49
C ILE A 142 -5.97 6.90 -5.41
N LEU A 143 -7.13 6.43 -5.84
CA LEU A 143 -7.45 5.02 -5.96
C LEU A 143 -7.54 4.67 -7.44
N THR A 144 -6.76 3.68 -7.87
CA THR A 144 -6.75 3.20 -9.26
C THR A 144 -7.17 1.73 -9.26
N HIS A 145 -8.10 1.37 -10.12
CA HIS A 145 -8.74 0.05 -10.20
C HIS A 145 -9.13 -0.24 -11.67
N PRO A 146 -9.51 -1.48 -12.02
CA PRO A 146 -9.97 -1.83 -13.36
C PRO A 146 -11.21 -1.03 -13.74
N SER A 147 -11.33 -0.66 -15.02
CA SER A 147 -12.48 0.09 -15.53
C SER A 147 -13.83 -0.67 -15.48
N GLY A 148 -13.81 -1.94 -15.12
CA GLY A 148 -15.00 -2.77 -14.91
C GLY A 148 -15.37 -2.99 -13.45
N ALA A 149 -14.61 -2.38 -12.53
CA ALA A 149 -14.88 -2.35 -11.09
C ALA A 149 -15.16 -0.91 -10.67
N ASP A 150 -15.86 -0.75 -9.55
CA ASP A 150 -16.29 0.50 -8.94
C ASP A 150 -16.04 0.39 -7.44
N PHE A 151 -15.02 1.11 -6.95
CA PHE A 151 -14.49 0.97 -5.60
C PHE A 151 -14.49 2.32 -4.90
N ASP A 152 -15.38 2.56 -3.94
CA ASP A 152 -15.42 3.83 -3.23
C ASP A 152 -14.32 3.95 -2.16
N LEU A 153 -14.10 5.20 -1.70
CA LEU A 153 -13.08 5.53 -0.72
C LEU A 153 -13.67 6.18 0.53
N GLY A 154 -13.56 5.51 1.67
CA GLY A 154 -13.97 6.02 2.98
C GLY A 154 -12.79 6.49 3.83
N ILE A 155 -13.00 7.51 4.67
CA ILE A 155 -12.06 7.91 5.72
C ILE A 155 -12.79 7.94 7.05
N PHE A 156 -12.23 7.23 8.04
CA PHE A 156 -12.76 7.13 9.40
C PHE A 156 -11.70 7.58 10.42
N ASP A 157 -12.05 8.52 11.31
CA ASP A 157 -11.22 8.88 12.46
C ASP A 157 -11.50 7.91 13.60
N VAL A 158 -10.61 6.92 13.73
CA VAL A 158 -10.68 5.88 14.75
C VAL A 158 -10.56 6.46 16.17
N SER A 159 -9.85 7.59 16.31
CA SER A 159 -9.63 8.20 17.62
C SER A 159 -10.86 8.98 18.07
N ALA A 160 -11.61 9.52 17.12
CA ALA A 160 -12.89 10.19 17.34
C ALA A 160 -14.09 9.25 17.32
N ASP A 161 -13.93 8.03 16.82
CA ASP A 161 -15.04 7.13 16.47
C ASP A 161 -16.02 7.83 15.50
N GLU A 162 -15.46 8.51 14.49
CA GLU A 162 -16.22 9.39 13.59
C GLU A 162 -15.90 9.11 12.11
N PHE A 163 -16.96 8.99 11.31
CA PHE A 163 -16.83 8.97 9.86
C PHE A 163 -16.53 10.36 9.31
N VAL A 164 -15.42 10.50 8.60
CA VAL A 164 -14.91 11.80 8.14
C VAL A 164 -15.45 12.15 6.77
N THR A 165 -15.26 11.26 5.79
CA THR A 165 -15.68 11.51 4.41
C THR A 165 -15.83 10.22 3.61
N LEU A 166 -16.71 10.28 2.61
CA LEU A 166 -16.87 9.28 1.58
C LEU A 166 -16.62 9.96 0.22
N CYS A 167 -15.80 9.32 -0.60
CA CYS A 167 -15.51 9.71 -1.96
C CYS A 167 -16.03 8.60 -2.87
N GLU A 168 -17.15 8.88 -3.54
CA GLU A 168 -17.86 7.93 -4.42
C GLU A 168 -17.77 8.42 -5.86
N LEU A 169 -16.81 7.90 -6.63
CA LEU A 169 -16.58 8.31 -8.02
C LEU A 169 -16.54 7.07 -8.90
N ASP A 170 -17.36 7.00 -9.95
CA ASP A 170 -17.39 5.87 -10.89
C ASP A 170 -16.23 5.86 -11.90
N THR A 171 -15.11 6.53 -11.60
CA THR A 171 -14.01 6.77 -12.55
C THR A 171 -12.68 6.34 -11.99
N SER A 172 -11.89 5.61 -12.78
CA SER A 172 -10.50 5.32 -12.43
C SER A 172 -9.51 6.23 -13.18
N PRO A 173 -8.61 6.95 -12.49
CA PRO A 173 -8.42 6.96 -11.04
C PRO A 173 -9.43 7.85 -10.30
N GLU A 174 -9.85 7.40 -9.12
CA GLU A 174 -10.63 8.20 -8.17
C GLU A 174 -9.71 9.08 -7.34
N THR A 175 -10.14 10.31 -7.05
CA THR A 175 -9.35 11.26 -6.27
C THR A 175 -10.14 11.82 -5.10
N CYS A 176 -9.56 11.73 -3.91
CA CYS A 176 -10.15 12.21 -2.66
C CYS A 176 -9.13 13.09 -1.94
N SER A 177 -9.53 14.28 -1.47
CA SER A 177 -8.64 15.18 -0.73
C SER A 177 -9.28 15.59 0.58
N GLN A 178 -8.74 15.10 1.69
CA GLN A 178 -9.31 15.32 3.02
C GLN A 178 -8.30 15.95 3.97
N ARG A 179 -8.73 17.03 4.64
CA ARG A 179 -7.97 17.60 5.75
C ARG A 179 -8.23 16.80 7.01
N VAL A 180 -7.17 16.24 7.60
CA VAL A 180 -7.22 15.47 8.85
C VAL A 180 -6.60 16.29 9.99
N VAL A 181 -7.25 16.25 11.16
CA VAL A 181 -6.84 17.01 12.34
C VAL A 181 -6.68 16.03 13.50
N PRO A 182 -5.47 15.80 14.02
CA PRO A 182 -5.31 14.90 15.16
C PRO A 182 -5.90 15.53 16.42
N GLN A 183 -6.54 14.71 17.25
CA GLN A 183 -7.12 15.12 18.53
C GLN A 183 -6.06 15.48 19.57
N SER A 184 -4.88 14.86 19.48
CA SER A 184 -3.73 15.11 20.35
C SER A 184 -2.46 15.19 19.51
N LEU A 185 -1.69 16.27 19.69
CA LEU A 185 -0.39 16.43 19.01
C LEU A 185 0.68 15.46 19.56
N ASP A 186 0.60 15.11 20.85
CA ASP A 186 1.57 14.23 21.49
C ASP A 186 1.32 12.76 21.14
N ALA A 187 0.06 12.34 21.24
CA ALA A 187 -0.32 10.95 20.97
C ALA A 187 -0.53 10.69 19.48
N GLY A 188 -0.91 11.71 18.70
CA GLY A 188 -1.47 11.59 17.36
C GLY A 188 -2.92 11.06 17.37
N SER A 189 -3.55 11.04 16.19
CA SER A 189 -4.78 10.31 15.91
C SER A 189 -4.52 9.20 14.89
N SER A 190 -5.35 8.16 14.93
CA SER A 190 -5.39 7.12 13.91
C SER A 190 -6.58 7.35 12.98
N PHE A 191 -6.32 7.26 11.68
CA PHE A 191 -7.34 7.34 10.64
C PHE A 191 -7.28 6.06 9.82
N ASP A 192 -8.43 5.46 9.56
CA ASP A 192 -8.57 4.37 8.60
C ASP A 192 -8.94 4.95 7.25
N ILE A 193 -8.19 4.53 6.23
CA ILE A 193 -8.53 4.73 4.83
C ILE A 193 -9.12 3.40 4.36
N VAL A 194 -10.38 3.42 3.94
CA VAL A 194 -11.14 2.21 3.64
C VAL A 194 -11.46 2.18 2.16
N VAL A 195 -11.10 1.10 1.48
CA VAL A 195 -11.55 0.82 0.10
C VAL A 195 -12.82 -0.02 0.19
N LEU A 196 -13.85 0.40 -0.53
CA LEU A 196 -15.19 -0.16 -0.44
C LEU A 196 -15.62 -0.68 -1.81
N PRO A 197 -15.80 -2.00 -2.02
CA PRO A 197 -16.34 -2.48 -3.29
C PRO A 197 -17.81 -2.08 -3.43
N PHE A 198 -18.10 -1.14 -4.33
CA PHE A 198 -19.47 -0.86 -4.74
C PHE A 198 -19.93 -1.90 -5.78
N SER A 199 -19.09 -2.17 -6.78
CA SER A 199 -19.32 -3.26 -7.73
C SER A 199 -18.03 -3.79 -8.37
N GLY A 200 -18.03 -5.06 -8.76
CA GLY A 200 -16.87 -5.70 -9.38
C GLY A 200 -15.77 -6.05 -8.38
N ALA A 201 -14.72 -6.69 -8.88
CA ALA A 201 -13.61 -7.22 -8.10
C ALA A 201 -12.30 -7.02 -8.87
N GLY A 202 -11.17 -7.10 -8.16
CA GLY A 202 -9.85 -7.12 -8.75
C GLY A 202 -8.85 -6.17 -8.07
N PRO A 203 -7.65 -6.07 -8.67
CA PRO A 203 -6.52 -5.40 -8.04
C PRO A 203 -6.70 -3.89 -8.03
N TYR A 204 -6.18 -3.21 -7.05
CA TYR A 204 -6.13 -1.75 -7.01
C TYR A 204 -4.78 -1.23 -6.51
N THR A 205 -4.58 0.06 -6.74
CA THR A 205 -3.47 0.82 -6.15
C THR A 205 -4.03 2.02 -5.41
N LEU A 206 -3.78 2.06 -4.10
CA LEU A 206 -4.09 3.17 -3.22
C LEU A 206 -2.85 4.04 -3.03
N SER A 207 -2.98 5.32 -3.38
CA SER A 207 -1.88 6.27 -3.44
C SER A 207 -2.17 7.47 -2.56
N ILE A 208 -1.46 7.59 -1.43
CA ILE A 208 -1.70 8.61 -0.40
C ILE A 208 -0.52 9.58 -0.37
N THR A 209 -0.79 10.86 -0.55
CA THR A 209 0.17 11.95 -0.42
C THR A 209 -0.25 12.85 0.73
N SER A 210 0.64 13.05 1.70
CA SER A 210 0.38 13.99 2.79
C SER A 210 1.02 15.34 2.51
N ARG A 211 0.23 16.42 2.58
CA ARG A 211 0.68 17.81 2.39
C ARG A 211 0.30 18.67 3.59
N GLN A 212 1.05 19.75 3.78
CA GLN A 212 0.76 20.76 4.81
C GLN A 212 -0.37 21.70 4.35
#